data_AF-A0A956GNM1-F1
#
_entry.id   AF-A0A956GNM1-F1
#
_cell.length_a   1.000
_cell.length_b   1.000
_cell.length_c   1.000
_cell.angle_alpha   90.00
_cell.angle_beta   90.00
_cell.angle_gamma   90.00
#
_symmetry.space_group_name_H-M   'P 1'
#
loop_
_entity.id
_entity.type
_entity.pdbx_description
1 polymer ?
#
loop_
_entity_poly.entity_id
_entity_poly.type
_entity_poly.pdbx_seq_one_letter_code
_entity_poly.pdbx_strand_id
1 'polypeptide(L)'
;MEHPFDAIALADLRRRQSAKWTRYPATVLPAWIAEMDYPIAAPIRAALQAALDADDVGYADAGGLGDAVAAWTAATWGWTVAPRDVVVSCDVVTGLAELLRVGTAPGDGVVI
;
A
#
# COMPACT_ATOMS: atom_id res chain seq x y z
N MET A 1 15.45 -25.45 5.99
CA MET A 1 14.21 -24.93 6.60
C MET A 1 13.46 -24.28 5.47
N GLU A 2 12.31 -24.83 5.07
CA GLU A 2 11.51 -24.28 3.96
C GLU A 2 10.99 -22.91 4.40
N HIS A 3 11.28 -21.87 3.62
CA HIS A 3 10.77 -20.55 3.92
C HIS A 3 9.27 -20.52 3.54
N PRO A 4 8.38 -19.84 4.28
CA PRO A 4 6.98 -19.67 3.90
C PRO A 4 6.74 -19.14 2.47
N PHE A 5 7.79 -18.60 1.84
CA PHE A 5 7.79 -18.07 0.47
C PHE A 5 8.01 -19.14 -0.58
N ASP A 6 8.67 -20.24 -0.22
CA ASP A 6 8.94 -21.37 -1.11
C ASP A 6 7.65 -22.18 -1.39
N ALA A 7 6.62 -22.01 -0.56
CA ALA A 7 5.32 -22.68 -0.69
C ALA A 7 4.36 -22.00 -1.69
N ILE A 8 4.74 -20.88 -2.32
CA ILE A 8 3.85 -20.13 -3.21
C ILE A 8 3.87 -20.74 -4.61
N ALA A 9 2.80 -21.44 -4.99
CA ALA A 9 2.69 -22.05 -6.30
C ALA A 9 2.32 -21.02 -7.39
N LEU A 10 2.99 -21.11 -8.55
CA LEU A 10 2.67 -20.27 -9.72
C LEU A 10 1.21 -20.41 -10.17
N ALA A 11 0.63 -21.60 -10.01
CA ALA A 11 -0.77 -21.85 -10.33
C ALA A 11 -1.72 -20.97 -9.50
N ASP A 12 -1.40 -20.72 -8.22
CA ASP A 12 -2.19 -19.83 -7.37
C ASP A 12 -2.04 -18.38 -7.79
N LEU A 13 -0.82 -17.96 -8.14
CA LEU A 13 -0.56 -16.61 -8.61
C LEU A 13 -1.30 -16.30 -9.92
N ARG A 14 -1.39 -17.27 -10.83
CA ARG A 14 -2.15 -17.16 -12.09
C ARG A 14 -3.66 -17.02 -11.92
N ARG A 15 -4.20 -17.28 -10.72
CA ARG A 15 -5.62 -17.03 -10.40
C ARG A 15 -5.88 -15.57 -10.02
N ARG A 16 -4.85 -14.79 -9.71
CA ARG A 16 -5.00 -13.38 -9.33
C ARG A 16 -5.55 -12.57 -10.50
N GLN A 17 -6.39 -11.59 -10.17
CA GLN A 17 -7.07 -10.73 -11.14
C GLN A 17 -6.37 -9.37 -11.33
N SER A 18 -5.27 -9.13 -10.61
CA SER A 18 -4.54 -7.86 -10.66
C SER A 18 -3.85 -7.65 -12.01
N ALA A 19 -3.56 -6.39 -12.34
CA ALA A 19 -2.90 -6.02 -13.59
C ALA A 19 -1.57 -6.74 -13.80
N LYS A 20 -0.82 -7.01 -12.72
CA LYS A 20 0.42 -7.79 -12.78
C LYS A 20 0.20 -9.14 -13.46
N TRP A 21 -0.86 -9.85 -13.07
CA TRP A 21 -1.12 -11.23 -13.47
C TRP A 21 -2.07 -11.38 -14.67
N THR A 22 -2.77 -10.31 -15.09
CA THR A 22 -3.74 -10.36 -16.19
C THR A 22 -3.36 -9.55 -17.44
N ARG A 23 -2.40 -8.63 -17.36
CA ARG A 23 -2.05 -7.74 -18.49
C ARG A 23 -1.43 -8.44 -19.70
N TYR A 24 -0.63 -9.49 -19.46
CA TYR A 24 0.08 -10.22 -20.51
C TYR A 24 -0.43 -11.66 -20.61
N PRO A 25 -0.26 -12.33 -21.77
CA PRO A 25 -0.64 -13.73 -21.92
C PRO A 25 0.00 -14.64 -20.85
N ALA A 26 -0.67 -15.73 -20.48
CA ALA A 26 -0.23 -16.64 -19.41
C ALA A 26 1.14 -17.32 -19.64
N THR A 27 1.66 -17.25 -20.87
CA THR A 27 3.01 -17.70 -21.24
C THR A 27 4.11 -16.75 -20.73
N VAL A 28 3.76 -15.52 -20.36
CA VAL A 28 4.67 -14.53 -19.79
C VAL A 28 4.65 -14.64 -18.26
N LEU A 29 5.83 -14.70 -17.65
CA LEU A 29 5.98 -14.58 -16.19
C LEU A 29 6.05 -13.08 -15.81
N PRO A 30 5.10 -12.54 -15.05
CA PRO A 30 5.06 -11.11 -14.79
C PRO A 30 6.02 -10.68 -13.66
N ALA A 31 6.92 -9.76 -13.98
CA ALA A 31 7.87 -9.16 -13.02
C ALA A 31 8.09 -7.65 -13.30
N TRP A 32 7.02 -6.92 -13.63
CA TRP A 32 7.11 -5.57 -14.20
C TRP A 32 6.52 -4.45 -13.33
N ILE A 33 5.54 -4.75 -12.48
CA ILE A 33 4.89 -3.77 -11.59
C ILE A 33 5.17 -4.13 -10.13
N ALA A 34 5.32 -3.10 -9.29
CA ALA A 34 5.64 -3.21 -7.87
C ALA A 34 4.44 -3.71 -7.03
N GLU A 35 3.96 -4.90 -7.36
CA GLU A 35 2.98 -5.66 -6.58
C GLU A 35 3.65 -6.97 -6.12
N MET A 36 3.50 -7.29 -4.83
CA MET A 36 4.14 -8.45 -4.24
C MET A 36 3.34 -9.74 -4.49
N ASP A 37 4.04 -10.86 -4.70
CA ASP A 37 3.42 -12.18 -4.87
C ASP A 37 3.20 -12.90 -3.53
N TYR A 38 3.48 -12.24 -2.41
CA TYR A 38 3.25 -12.78 -1.08
C TYR A 38 1.79 -12.64 -0.63
N PRO A 39 1.33 -13.50 0.29
CA PRO A 39 0.09 -13.27 1.01
C PRO A 39 0.14 -11.97 1.82
N ILE A 40 -1.02 -11.33 2.00
CA ILE A 40 -1.17 -10.23 2.97
C ILE A 40 -0.79 -10.70 4.38
N ALA A 41 -0.20 -9.80 5.18
CA ALA A 41 0.19 -10.12 6.55
C ALA A 41 -1.01 -10.57 7.39
N ALA A 42 -0.80 -11.55 8.28
CA ALA A 42 -1.88 -12.13 9.08
C ALA A 42 -2.69 -11.08 9.90
N PRO A 43 -2.06 -10.05 10.53
CA PRO A 43 -2.81 -9.01 11.23
C PRO A 43 -3.73 -8.21 10.31
N ILE A 44 -3.29 -7.91 9.08
CA ILE A 44 -4.10 -7.19 8.09
C ILE A 44 -5.29 -8.04 7.66
N ARG A 45 -5.06 -9.33 7.37
CA ARG A 45 -6.14 -10.27 7.03
C ARG A 45 -7.19 -10.35 8.13
N ALA A 46 -6.75 -10.47 9.39
CA ALA A 46 -7.65 -10.56 10.54
C ALA A 46 -8.50 -9.29 10.71
N ALA A 47 -7.89 -8.11 10.56
CA ALA A 47 -8.61 -6.84 10.64
C ALA A 47 -9.68 -6.70 9.55
N LEU A 48 -9.34 -7.08 8.30
CA LEU A 48 -10.31 -7.08 7.19
C LEU A 48 -11.46 -8.06 7.43
N GLN A 49 -11.16 -9.27 7.92
CA GLN A 49 -12.21 -10.25 8.21
C GLN A 49 -13.14 -9.75 9.32
N ALA A 50 -12.59 -9.16 10.39
CA ALA A 50 -13.39 -8.63 11.49
C ALA A 50 -14.34 -7.50 11.05
N ALA A 51 -13.90 -6.63 10.13
CA ALA A 51 -14.77 -5.59 9.57
C ALA A 51 -15.92 -6.19 8.75
N LEU A 52 -15.63 -7.23 7.94
CA LEU A 52 -16.65 -7.94 7.16
C LEU A 52 -17.65 -8.67 8.05
N ASP A 53 -17.18 -9.36 9.10
CA ASP A 53 -18.02 -10.09 10.04
C ASP A 53 -18.95 -9.16 10.84
N ALA A 54 -18.61 -7.87 10.93
CA ALA A 54 -19.37 -6.84 11.63
C ALA A 54 -20.25 -5.98 10.69
N ASP A 55 -20.29 -6.27 9.38
CA ASP A 55 -20.91 -5.41 8.36
C ASP A 55 -20.39 -3.95 8.38
N ASP A 56 -19.16 -3.74 8.87
CA ASP A 56 -18.56 -2.43 9.11
C ASP A 56 -17.70 -1.97 7.92
N VAL A 57 -18.37 -1.69 6.81
CA VAL A 57 -17.75 -1.28 5.53
C VAL A 57 -18.23 0.10 5.05
N GLY A 58 -18.60 0.95 6.00
CA GLY A 58 -19.08 2.31 5.77
C GLY A 58 -17.96 3.32 5.44
N TYR A 59 -18.27 4.61 5.53
CA TYR A 59 -17.28 5.67 5.35
C TYR A 59 -16.21 5.62 6.44
N ALA A 60 -14.95 5.52 6.04
CA ALA A 60 -13.82 5.46 6.95
C ALA A 60 -13.47 6.84 7.52
N ASP A 61 -13.09 6.87 8.80
CA ASP A 61 -12.37 7.98 9.42
C ASP A 61 -10.88 7.63 9.58
N ALA A 62 -10.02 8.64 9.50
CA ALA A 62 -8.57 8.47 9.59
C ALA A 62 -8.04 8.44 11.04
N GLY A 63 -8.94 8.40 12.03
CA GLY A 63 -8.59 8.42 13.45
C GLY A 63 -7.53 7.39 13.84
N GLY A 64 -6.55 7.82 14.64
CA GLY A 64 -5.47 6.98 15.17
C GLY A 64 -4.33 6.67 14.20
N LEU A 65 -4.47 6.96 12.91
CA LEU A 65 -3.40 6.68 11.93
C LEU A 65 -2.14 7.52 12.18
N GLY A 66 -2.29 8.80 12.55
CA GLY A 66 -1.15 9.67 12.86
C GLY A 66 -0.30 9.14 14.01
N ASP A 67 -0.94 8.62 15.06
CA ASP A 67 -0.24 8.02 16.20
C ASP A 67 0.47 6.73 15.81
N ALA A 68 -0.19 5.88 15.00
CA ALA A 68 0.39 4.64 14.50
C ALA A 68 1.63 4.91 13.63
N VAL A 69 1.57 5.89 12.72
CA VAL A 69 2.70 6.30 11.88
C VAL A 69 3.83 6.85 12.74
N ALA A 70 3.56 7.79 13.66
CA ALA A 70 4.57 8.39 14.51
C ALA A 70 5.32 7.34 15.37
N ALA A 71 4.58 6.38 15.95
CA ALA A 71 5.17 5.29 16.70
C ALA A 71 6.04 4.39 15.82
N TRP A 72 5.55 4.05 14.62
CA TRP A 72 6.26 3.17 13.69
C TRP A 72 7.53 3.80 13.12
N THR A 73 7.50 5.08 12.72
CA THR A 73 8.68 5.79 12.19
C THR A 73 9.75 5.98 13.25
N ALA A 74 9.35 6.27 14.50
CA ALA A 74 10.28 6.39 15.62
C ALA A 74 10.97 5.05 15.92
N ALA A 75 10.20 3.95 15.98
CA ALA A 75 10.76 2.63 16.28
C ALA A 75 11.62 2.06 15.14
N THR A 76 11.23 2.31 13.89
CA THR A 76 11.87 1.68 12.72
C THR A 76 13.05 2.49 12.21
N TRP A 77 12.94 3.82 12.23
CA TRP A 77 13.92 4.73 11.60
C TRP A 77 14.50 5.76 12.56
N GLY A 78 14.05 5.82 13.81
CA GLY A 78 14.43 6.89 14.74
C GLY A 78 13.86 8.26 14.34
N TRP A 79 12.88 8.30 13.44
CA TRP A 79 12.30 9.53 12.92
C TRP A 79 11.06 9.95 13.71
N THR A 80 11.17 11.07 14.43
CA THR A 80 10.07 11.67 15.19
C THR A 80 9.18 12.52 14.28
N VAL A 81 7.96 12.07 14.07
CA VAL A 81 6.89 12.79 13.35
C VAL A 81 5.80 13.16 14.35
N ALA A 82 5.28 14.39 14.30
CA ALA A 82 4.13 14.74 15.11
C ALA A 82 2.86 14.11 14.50
N PRO A 83 2.02 13.40 15.28
CA PRO A 83 0.82 12.75 14.75
C PRO A 83 -0.10 13.68 13.94
N ARG A 84 -0.20 14.94 14.35
CA ARG A 84 -0.99 16.00 13.69
C ARG A 84 -0.47 16.41 12.30
N ASP A 85 0.77 16.09 11.98
CA ASP A 85 1.39 16.41 10.69
C ASP A 85 1.21 15.26 9.68
N VAL A 86 0.60 14.13 10.10
CA VAL A 86 0.27 13.00 9.23
C VAL A 86 -1.10 13.24 8.58
N VAL A 87 -1.11 13.32 7.25
CA VAL A 87 -2.33 13.52 6.45
C VAL A 87 -2.54 12.33 5.53
N VAL A 88 -3.78 11.83 5.49
CA VAL A 88 -4.16 10.73 4.58
C VAL A 88 -4.35 11.27 3.17
N SER A 89 -3.73 10.59 2.22
CA SER A 89 -3.97 10.77 0.79
C SER A 89 -4.42 9.45 0.18
N CYS A 90 -5.10 9.51 -0.96
CA CYS A 90 -5.53 8.31 -1.69
C CYS A 90 -4.35 7.42 -2.09
N ASP A 91 -3.25 8.03 -2.53
CA ASP A 91 -2.00 7.36 -2.90
C ASP A 91 -0.86 8.40 -3.03
N VAL A 92 0.38 7.92 -3.20
CA VAL A 92 1.58 8.76 -3.29
C VAL A 92 1.58 9.67 -4.53
N VAL A 93 1.05 9.20 -5.66
CA VAL A 93 1.02 9.95 -6.92
C VAL A 93 0.01 11.09 -6.83
N THR A 94 -1.15 10.83 -6.21
CA THR A 94 -2.14 11.85 -5.89
C THR A 94 -1.54 12.89 -4.95
N GLY A 95 -0.86 12.46 -3.88
CA GLY A 95 -0.15 13.37 -2.97
C GLY A 95 0.88 14.24 -3.69
N LEU A 96 1.69 13.67 -4.59
CA LEU A 96 2.64 14.41 -5.41
C LEU A 96 1.94 15.42 -6.33
N ALA A 97 0.85 15.02 -6.98
CA ALA A 97 0.09 15.91 -7.85
C ALA A 97 -0.45 17.13 -7.08
N GLU A 98 -0.98 16.93 -5.87
CA GLU A 98 -1.43 18.04 -5.03
C GLU A 98 -0.26 18.93 -4.57
N LEU A 99 0.88 18.35 -4.20
CA LEU A 99 2.08 19.12 -3.85
C LEU A 99 2.55 20.00 -5.02
N LEU A 100 2.53 19.49 -6.25
CA LEU A 100 2.86 20.29 -7.42
C LEU A 100 1.85 21.40 -7.68
N ARG A 101 0.54 21.12 -7.55
CA ARG A 101 -0.51 22.14 -7.74
C ARG A 101 -0.41 23.28 -6.74
N VAL A 102 0.00 23.00 -5.50
CA VAL A 102 0.14 24.02 -4.45
C VAL A 102 1.51 24.70 -4.51
N GLY A 103 2.56 23.95 -4.84
CA GLY A 103 3.95 24.39 -4.77
C GLY A 103 4.52 24.99 -6.05
N THR A 104 3.80 24.94 -7.17
CA THR A 104 4.30 25.41 -8.48
C THR A 104 3.22 26.13 -9.30
N ALA A 105 3.65 26.89 -10.29
CA ALA A 105 2.83 27.48 -11.35
C ALA A 105 3.21 26.90 -12.74
N PRO A 106 2.32 26.98 -13.74
CA PRO A 106 2.67 26.59 -15.11
C PRO A 106 3.92 27.31 -15.61
N GLY A 107 4.96 26.55 -15.98
CA GLY A 107 6.25 27.06 -16.43
C GLY A 107 7.37 26.97 -15.40
N ASP A 108 7.07 26.68 -14.14
CA ASP A 108 8.09 26.42 -13.11
C ASP A 108 8.83 25.10 -13.38
N GLY A 109 10.12 25.07 -13.02
CA GLY A 109 10.93 23.87 -13.10
C GLY A 109 10.72 22.94 -11.92
N VAL A 110 10.72 21.63 -12.17
CA VAL A 110 10.69 20.57 -11.15
C VAL A 110 11.93 19.69 -11.34
N VAL A 111 12.66 19.42 -10.24
CA VAL A 111 13.83 18.54 -10.24
C VAL A 111 13.41 17.14 -9.79
N ILE A 112 13.92 16.11 -10.47
CA ILE A 112 13.68 14.68 -10.20
C ILE A 112 14.98 13.92 -9.98
#